data_AF-A0A939H7A5-F1
#
_entry.id   AF-A0A939H7A5-F1
#
_cell.length_a   1.000
_cell.length_b   1.000
_cell.length_c   1.000
_cell.angle_alpha   90.00
_cell.angle_beta   90.00
_cell.angle_gamma   90.00
#
_symmetry.space_group_name_H-M   'P 1'
#
loop_
_entity.id
_entity.type
_entity.pdbx_description
1 polymer ?
#
loop_
_entity_poly.entity_id
_entity_poly.type
_entity_poly.pdbx_seq_one_letter_code
_entity_poly.pdbx_strand_id
1 'polypeptide(L)'
;MNIIFCNINWMKYYNGASAKDRPKHAGVLVKDPSDVFEQNNFRDFNGKCYGYVRSGGDILLDRHFRGVPQGAKSMKDLTIVWCAAISEEESRIVGWYRDATAYKEMISLPLYEDEYIDFSFMADAENCVLVPEEERTFVIKTSKSSARRKGAIRSNIWYAKSEYAQREFIPRVTEYIEDYRGASDMMRIKDLKDQLPEEEITGYEEALLKARELYEEENFRKAVLYYNAAREIEDTYDASYELANAYFKLNGYDEALELAEKMIVDHGEKVELVELAFMASDMVLDMEKAPRYYRRLQELEGQPLTDEEYYEYYNELQSLNRSYKQYI
;
A
#
# COMPACT_ATOMS: atom_id res chain seq x y z
N MET A 1 -2.60 -5.89 24.42
CA MET A 1 -2.43 -5.36 23.06
C MET A 1 -1.23 -4.43 23.04
N ASN A 2 -0.27 -4.66 22.15
CA ASN A 2 0.82 -3.72 21.89
C ASN A 2 0.33 -2.73 20.83
N ILE A 3 0.24 -1.45 21.16
CA ILE A 3 -0.40 -0.44 20.32
C ILE A 3 0.48 0.80 20.15
N ILE A 4 0.52 1.33 18.94
CA ILE A 4 1.16 2.61 18.58
C ILE A 4 0.11 3.47 17.91
N PHE A 5 0.08 4.76 18.26
CA PHE A 5 -0.79 5.73 17.61
C PHE A 5 0.03 6.69 16.76
N CYS A 6 -0.44 6.91 15.54
CA CYS A 6 0.25 7.70 14.52
C CYS A 6 -0.67 8.85 14.07
N ASN A 7 -0.23 10.10 14.28
CA ASN A 7 -0.95 11.28 13.83
C ASN A 7 -0.52 11.62 12.40
N ILE A 8 -1.48 11.67 11.49
CA ILE A 8 -1.29 11.95 10.06
C ILE A 8 -2.28 13.01 9.59
N ASN A 9 -2.08 13.52 8.36
CA ASN A 9 -3.05 14.40 7.74
C ASN A 9 -4.37 13.66 7.41
N TRP A 10 -5.49 14.40 7.42
CA TRP A 10 -6.79 13.87 7.03
C TRP A 10 -6.88 13.72 5.52
N MET A 11 -7.21 12.52 5.07
CA MET A 11 -7.55 12.18 3.68
C MET A 11 -8.70 11.17 3.68
N LYS A 12 -9.43 11.08 2.58
CA LYS A 12 -10.53 10.13 2.44
C LYS A 12 -10.01 8.73 2.17
N TYR A 13 -9.13 8.55 1.18
CA TYR A 13 -8.75 7.23 0.66
C TYR A 13 -7.32 6.82 0.99
N TYR A 14 -6.42 7.76 1.29
CA TYR A 14 -5.00 7.48 1.56
C TYR A 14 -4.36 6.56 0.49
N ASN A 15 -4.71 6.83 -0.77
CA ASN A 15 -4.24 6.11 -1.95
C ASN A 15 -3.71 7.11 -3.01
N GLY A 16 -2.87 8.04 -2.56
CA GLY A 16 -2.36 9.16 -3.36
C GLY A 16 -3.24 10.41 -3.29
N ALA A 17 -2.62 11.59 -3.23
CA ALA A 17 -3.35 12.84 -3.28
C ALA A 17 -3.93 13.10 -4.68
N SER A 18 -5.19 13.52 -4.74
CA SER A 18 -5.86 13.89 -5.98
C SER A 18 -6.65 15.18 -5.80
N ALA A 19 -7.19 15.74 -6.89
CA ALA A 19 -8.09 16.88 -6.80
C ALA A 19 -9.33 16.60 -5.92
N LYS A 20 -9.77 15.33 -5.86
CA LYS A 20 -10.94 14.87 -5.09
C LYS A 20 -10.59 14.47 -3.65
N ASP A 21 -9.33 14.19 -3.36
CA ASP A 21 -8.86 13.80 -2.03
C ASP A 21 -7.52 14.48 -1.71
N ARG A 22 -7.60 15.73 -1.21
CA ARG A 22 -6.42 16.52 -0.84
C ARG A 22 -6.17 16.43 0.67
N PRO A 23 -4.90 16.28 1.10
CA PRO A 23 -4.56 16.21 2.52
C PRO A 23 -4.91 17.49 3.26
N LYS A 24 -5.45 17.33 4.47
CA LYS A 24 -5.77 18.42 5.39
C LYS A 24 -5.09 18.23 6.73
N HIS A 25 -4.43 19.27 7.21
CA HIS A 25 -3.92 19.34 8.58
C HIS A 25 -4.93 20.09 9.46
N ALA A 26 -5.52 19.41 10.44
CA ALA A 26 -6.48 20.03 11.37
C ALA A 26 -7.62 20.80 10.66
N GLY A 27 -8.12 20.25 9.54
CA GLY A 27 -9.17 20.85 8.72
C GLY A 27 -8.69 21.86 7.67
N VAL A 28 -7.41 22.24 7.67
CA VAL A 28 -6.82 23.19 6.70
C VAL A 28 -6.10 22.42 5.59
N LEU A 29 -6.36 22.77 4.34
CA LEU A 29 -5.67 22.16 3.19
C LEU A 29 -4.15 22.36 3.28
N VAL A 30 -3.39 21.28 3.07
CA VAL A 30 -1.94 21.35 2.92
C VAL A 30 -1.62 22.02 1.59
N LYS A 31 -0.66 22.95 1.60
CA LYS A 31 -0.30 23.75 0.42
C LYS A 31 0.34 22.91 -0.68
N ASP A 32 1.27 22.05 -0.29
CA ASP A 32 1.98 21.15 -1.19
C ASP A 32 1.68 19.70 -0.81
N PRO A 33 0.79 19.01 -1.55
CA PRO A 33 0.50 17.61 -1.31
C PRO A 33 1.67 16.67 -1.60
N SER A 34 2.65 17.09 -2.42
CA SER A 34 3.79 16.22 -2.76
C SER A 34 4.70 15.93 -1.58
N ASP A 35 4.72 16.81 -0.57
CA ASP A 35 5.42 16.64 0.71
C ASP A 35 4.66 15.76 1.72
N VAL A 36 3.49 15.22 1.35
CA VAL A 36 2.63 14.41 2.24
C VAL A 36 2.84 12.92 1.96
N PHE A 37 3.89 12.37 2.54
CA PHE A 37 4.29 10.97 2.34
C PHE A 37 3.28 9.96 2.93
N GLU A 38 2.51 10.32 3.96
CA GLU A 38 1.44 9.46 4.50
C GLU A 38 0.24 9.26 3.56
N GLN A 39 0.21 9.93 2.41
CA GLN A 39 -0.90 9.86 1.45
C GLN A 39 -1.15 8.47 0.87
N ASN A 40 -0.21 7.54 1.04
CA ASN A 40 -0.27 6.17 0.53
C ASN A 40 -0.43 5.12 1.65
N ASN A 41 -0.70 5.53 2.90
CA ASN A 41 -0.80 4.60 4.03
C ASN A 41 -1.92 3.54 3.90
N PHE A 42 -2.83 3.63 2.94
CA PHE A 42 -3.78 2.55 2.67
C PHE A 42 -3.80 2.16 1.19
N ARG A 43 -2.70 2.44 0.47
CA ARG A 43 -2.44 1.89 -0.85
C ARG A 43 -1.89 0.48 -0.70
N ASP A 44 -2.64 -0.49 -1.21
CA ASP A 44 -2.16 -1.86 -1.36
C ASP A 44 -1.04 -1.89 -2.40
N PHE A 45 0.08 -2.50 -2.04
CA PHE A 45 1.22 -2.74 -2.91
C PHE A 45 1.52 -4.23 -2.82
N ASN A 46 1.08 -4.96 -3.84
CA ASN A 46 1.23 -6.40 -3.96
C ASN A 46 0.89 -7.19 -2.68
N GLY A 47 -0.21 -6.82 -2.02
CA GLY A 47 -0.71 -7.47 -0.80
C GLY A 47 -0.19 -6.88 0.52
N LYS A 48 0.58 -5.77 0.49
CA LYS A 48 1.14 -5.11 1.67
C LYS A 48 0.70 -3.64 1.76
N CYS A 49 0.57 -3.14 2.99
CA CYS A 49 0.52 -1.71 3.30
C CYS A 49 1.85 -1.25 3.90
N TYR A 50 2.33 -0.11 3.40
CA TYR A 50 3.52 0.57 3.92
C TYR A 50 3.09 1.86 4.62
N GLY A 51 3.17 1.85 5.94
CA GLY A 51 2.77 2.94 6.80
C GLY A 51 3.88 3.96 7.01
N TYR A 52 3.70 5.15 6.47
CA TYR A 52 4.53 6.31 6.73
C TYR A 52 3.93 7.18 7.84
N VAL A 53 4.80 7.62 8.74
CA VAL A 53 4.53 8.78 9.59
C VAL A 53 5.83 9.54 9.75
N ARG A 54 5.78 10.87 9.64
CA ARG A 54 6.96 11.68 9.90
C ARG A 54 7.36 11.55 11.36
N SER A 55 8.42 10.80 11.64
CA SER A 55 9.02 10.71 12.96
C SER A 55 10.12 11.78 13.11
N GLY A 56 10.36 12.25 14.34
CA GLY A 56 11.49 13.14 14.64
C GLY A 56 12.82 12.39 14.86
N GLY A 57 12.88 11.12 14.47
CA GLY A 57 13.96 10.17 14.78
C GLY A 57 13.44 8.75 15.02
N ASP A 58 14.30 7.89 15.56
CA ASP A 58 14.02 6.47 15.76
C ASP A 58 12.77 6.17 16.60
N ILE A 59 12.06 5.11 16.23
CA ILE A 59 11.00 4.48 17.03
C ILE A 59 11.66 3.58 18.09
N LEU A 60 11.67 4.04 19.35
CA LEU A 60 12.36 3.37 20.46
C LEU A 60 11.54 2.22 21.05
N LEU A 61 11.42 1.12 20.31
CA LEU A 61 10.58 -0.05 20.62
C LEU A 61 10.88 -0.65 22.02
N ASP A 62 12.15 -0.82 22.35
CA ASP A 62 12.64 -1.39 23.62
C ASP A 62 12.27 -0.53 24.85
N ARG A 63 12.09 0.78 24.66
CA ARG A 63 11.65 1.68 25.73
C ARG A 63 10.16 1.62 26.01
N HIS A 64 9.37 1.20 25.01
CA HIS A 64 7.93 1.29 25.07
C HIS A 64 7.24 -0.08 25.20
N PHE A 65 7.90 -1.18 24.85
CA PHE A 65 7.29 -2.51 24.87
C PHE A 65 8.12 -3.47 25.72
N ARG A 66 7.44 -4.17 26.64
CA ARG A 66 8.09 -5.13 27.54
C ARG A 66 8.54 -6.35 26.75
N GLY A 67 9.71 -6.88 27.08
CA GLY A 67 10.26 -8.08 26.44
C GLY A 67 10.97 -7.81 25.11
N VAL A 68 10.97 -6.56 24.62
CA VAL A 68 11.75 -6.17 23.45
C VAL A 68 13.21 -5.98 23.86
N PRO A 69 14.17 -6.68 23.21
CA PRO A 69 15.59 -6.51 23.49
C PRO A 69 16.06 -5.08 23.24
N GLN A 70 17.02 -4.61 24.04
CA GLN A 70 17.65 -3.31 23.82
C GLN A 70 18.26 -3.24 22.41
N GLY A 71 17.92 -2.19 21.67
CA GLY A 71 18.41 -2.00 20.30
C GLY A 71 17.75 -2.88 19.24
N ALA A 72 16.61 -3.51 19.54
CA ALA A 72 15.81 -4.21 18.54
C ALA A 72 15.50 -3.29 17.34
N LYS A 73 15.77 -3.80 16.12
CA LYS A 73 15.55 -3.06 14.87
C LYS A 73 14.10 -3.07 14.42
N SER A 74 13.33 -4.06 14.86
CA SER A 74 11.92 -4.18 14.55
C SER A 74 11.15 -4.93 15.63
N MET A 75 9.84 -4.81 15.62
CA MET A 75 8.92 -5.54 16.50
C MET A 75 7.65 -5.89 15.71
N LYS A 76 7.26 -7.17 15.75
CA LYS A 76 5.99 -7.68 15.19
C LYS A 76 4.86 -7.64 16.22
N ASP A 77 3.67 -8.06 15.82
CA ASP A 77 2.48 -8.20 16.67
C ASP A 77 2.04 -6.87 17.30
N LEU A 78 2.03 -5.81 16.46
CA LEU A 78 1.59 -4.48 16.82
C LEU A 78 0.26 -4.12 16.16
N THR A 79 -0.58 -3.39 16.89
CA THR A 79 -1.69 -2.63 16.32
C THR A 79 -1.23 -1.20 16.09
N ILE A 80 -1.21 -0.74 14.84
CA ILE A 80 -0.91 0.66 14.48
C ILE A 80 -2.22 1.37 14.25
N VAL A 81 -2.51 2.41 15.03
CA VAL A 81 -3.76 3.16 14.93
C VAL A 81 -3.48 4.53 14.32
N TRP A 82 -4.04 4.75 13.14
CA TRP A 82 -3.92 5.98 12.39
C TRP A 82 -4.96 6.99 12.87
N CYS A 83 -4.47 8.16 13.28
CA CYS A 83 -5.27 9.25 13.82
C CYS A 83 -5.09 10.48 12.93
N ALA A 84 -6.18 11.18 12.59
CA ALA A 84 -6.11 12.42 11.85
C ALA A 84 -6.86 13.54 12.55
N ALA A 85 -6.25 14.72 12.59
CA ALA A 85 -6.86 15.91 13.18
C ALA A 85 -7.90 16.52 12.23
N ILE A 86 -9.14 16.65 12.71
CA ILE A 86 -10.19 17.40 12.01
C ILE A 86 -10.23 18.87 12.44
N SER A 87 -9.67 19.17 13.62
CA SER A 87 -9.45 20.51 14.15
C SER A 87 -8.29 20.48 15.17
N GLU A 88 -7.89 21.66 15.65
CA GLU A 88 -6.89 21.79 16.71
C GLU A 88 -7.25 21.06 18.02
N GLU A 89 -8.53 20.79 18.27
CA GLU A 89 -9.05 20.22 19.52
C GLU A 89 -9.47 18.76 19.40
N GLU A 90 -9.48 18.23 18.17
CA GLU A 90 -10.16 16.98 17.89
C GLU A 90 -9.48 16.18 16.78
N SER A 91 -9.22 14.92 17.09
CA SER A 91 -8.78 13.91 16.12
C SER A 91 -9.75 12.74 16.08
N ARG A 92 -9.71 12.00 14.99
CA ARG A 92 -10.43 10.73 14.81
C ARG A 92 -9.46 9.62 14.50
N ILE A 93 -9.84 8.40 14.85
CA ILE A 93 -9.23 7.21 14.24
C ILE A 93 -9.73 7.14 12.80
N VAL A 94 -8.81 7.09 11.84
CA VAL A 94 -9.13 6.92 10.41
C VAL A 94 -9.02 5.47 9.97
N GLY A 95 -8.22 4.68 10.67
CA GLY A 95 -7.98 3.28 10.34
C GLY A 95 -6.90 2.68 11.20
N TRP A 96 -6.57 1.42 10.94
CA TRP A 96 -5.54 0.70 11.68
C TRP A 96 -4.94 -0.41 10.85
N TYR A 97 -3.73 -0.81 11.24
CA TYR A 97 -3.11 -2.06 10.85
C TYR A 97 -3.08 -3.01 12.04
N ARG A 98 -3.50 -4.26 11.83
CA ARG A 98 -3.28 -5.36 12.77
C ARG A 98 -2.06 -6.17 12.36
N ASP A 99 -1.50 -6.92 13.31
CA ASP A 99 -0.34 -7.80 13.11
C ASP A 99 0.82 -7.13 12.38
N ALA A 100 0.99 -5.83 12.63
CA ALA A 100 1.95 -5.01 11.94
C ALA A 100 3.36 -5.20 12.50
N THR A 101 4.35 -4.97 11.65
CA THR A 101 5.74 -4.80 12.04
C THR A 101 6.08 -3.32 12.09
N ALA A 102 6.66 -2.86 13.20
CA ALA A 102 7.28 -1.54 13.31
C ALA A 102 8.79 -1.66 13.21
N TYR A 103 9.40 -0.70 12.52
CA TYR A 103 10.85 -0.60 12.36
C TYR A 103 11.39 0.58 13.17
N LYS A 104 12.53 0.36 13.82
CA LYS A 104 13.22 1.37 14.64
C LYS A 104 13.61 2.57 13.78
N GLU A 105 14.18 2.30 12.63
CA GLU A 105 14.60 3.29 11.64
C GLU A 105 13.65 3.20 10.44
N MET A 106 13.40 4.33 9.79
CA MET A 106 12.61 4.38 8.57
C MET A 106 13.32 3.56 7.49
N ILE A 107 12.58 2.72 6.80
CA ILE A 107 13.05 1.94 5.66
C ILE A 107 12.70 2.72 4.40
N SER A 108 13.69 2.92 3.53
CA SER A 108 13.51 3.42 2.17
C SER A 108 13.69 2.23 1.22
N LEU A 109 12.58 1.63 0.82
CA LEU A 109 12.56 0.50 -0.11
C LEU A 109 12.72 1.04 -1.54
N PRO A 110 13.84 0.77 -2.22
CA PRO A 110 14.00 1.15 -3.62
C PRO A 110 13.04 0.35 -4.50
N LEU A 111 12.46 1.03 -5.47
CA LEU A 111 11.68 0.48 -6.57
C LEU A 111 12.43 0.72 -7.90
N TYR A 112 11.83 0.32 -9.01
CA TYR A 112 12.31 0.62 -10.35
C TYR A 112 12.38 2.15 -10.59
N GLU A 113 13.31 2.61 -11.45
CA GLU A 113 13.47 4.03 -11.85
C GLU A 113 13.70 5.06 -10.72
N ASP A 114 14.52 4.72 -9.71
CA ASP A 114 14.88 5.61 -8.60
C ASP A 114 13.67 6.05 -7.73
N GLU A 115 12.56 5.34 -7.80
CA GLU A 115 11.44 5.52 -6.87
C GLU A 115 11.71 4.82 -5.54
N TYR A 116 11.10 5.32 -4.46
CA TYR A 116 11.25 4.75 -3.11
C TYR A 116 9.91 4.72 -2.38
N ILE A 117 9.69 3.66 -1.61
CA ILE A 117 8.66 3.61 -0.57
C ILE A 117 9.33 3.81 0.79
N ASP A 118 9.06 4.96 1.41
CA ASP A 118 9.48 5.24 2.77
C ASP A 118 8.42 4.79 3.77
N PHE A 119 8.81 3.98 4.76
CA PHE A 119 7.87 3.53 5.79
C PHE A 119 8.54 3.21 7.13
N SER A 120 7.74 3.24 8.19
CA SER A 120 8.15 2.76 9.52
C SER A 120 7.28 1.62 10.02
N PHE A 121 6.16 1.35 9.34
CA PHE A 121 5.23 0.27 9.67
C PHE A 121 4.90 -0.52 8.42
N MET A 122 4.71 -1.82 8.55
CA MET A 122 4.30 -2.70 7.46
C MET A 122 3.30 -3.72 7.98
N ALA A 123 2.28 -4.02 7.20
CA ALA A 123 1.31 -5.08 7.49
C ALA A 123 0.78 -5.67 6.19
N ASP A 124 0.23 -6.88 6.26
CA ASP A 124 -0.54 -7.45 5.16
C ASP A 124 -1.79 -6.58 4.92
N ALA A 125 -2.10 -6.31 3.66
CA ALA A 125 -3.23 -5.47 3.26
C ALA A 125 -4.57 -6.00 3.82
N GLU A 126 -4.67 -7.31 4.04
CA GLU A 126 -5.84 -7.95 4.65
C GLU A 126 -6.03 -7.62 6.15
N ASN A 127 -4.94 -7.28 6.83
CA ASN A 127 -4.94 -6.88 8.24
C ASN A 127 -5.11 -5.37 8.42
N CYS A 128 -5.23 -4.63 7.31
CA CYS A 128 -5.42 -3.18 7.28
C CYS A 128 -6.90 -2.83 7.07
N VAL A 129 -7.37 -1.83 7.81
CA VAL A 129 -8.72 -1.28 7.68
C VAL A 129 -8.64 0.23 7.60
N LEU A 130 -9.20 0.79 6.54
CA LEU A 130 -9.48 2.21 6.41
C LEU A 130 -10.96 2.44 6.66
N VAL A 131 -11.30 3.12 7.75
CA VAL A 131 -12.69 3.42 8.10
C VAL A 131 -13.24 4.45 7.09
N PRO A 132 -14.42 4.20 6.48
CA PRO A 132 -15.08 5.16 5.61
C PRO A 132 -15.22 6.52 6.28
N GLU A 133 -15.09 7.61 5.52
CA GLU A 133 -14.99 8.96 6.07
C GLU A 133 -16.14 9.30 7.04
N GLU A 134 -17.36 8.91 6.67
CA GLU A 134 -18.59 9.07 7.42
C GLU A 134 -18.67 8.21 8.70
N GLU A 135 -17.94 7.10 8.76
CA GLU A 135 -17.92 6.18 9.90
C GLU A 135 -16.80 6.49 10.91
N ARG A 136 -15.91 7.46 10.62
CA ARG A 136 -14.83 7.92 11.52
C ARG A 136 -15.37 8.69 12.72
N THR A 137 -16.00 7.95 13.62
CA THR A 137 -16.77 8.49 14.76
C THR A 137 -16.00 8.45 16.08
N PHE A 138 -14.90 7.69 16.16
CA PHE A 138 -14.13 7.57 17.40
C PHE A 138 -13.37 8.87 17.74
N VAL A 139 -13.89 9.62 18.72
CA VAL A 139 -13.36 10.94 19.12
C VAL A 139 -12.14 10.82 20.03
N ILE A 140 -11.05 11.47 19.63
CA ILE A 140 -9.86 11.71 20.46
C ILE A 140 -9.77 13.22 20.72
N LYS A 141 -10.15 13.65 21.94
CA LYS A 141 -10.09 15.07 22.34
C LYS A 141 -8.67 15.46 22.73
N THR A 142 -8.16 16.53 22.14
CA THR A 142 -6.89 17.14 22.50
C THR A 142 -7.18 18.29 23.49
N SER A 143 -6.61 18.27 24.70
CA SER A 143 -6.94 19.31 25.69
C SER A 143 -6.09 20.57 25.48
N LYS A 144 -6.71 21.73 25.21
CA LYS A 144 -6.02 23.04 25.25
C LYS A 144 -5.64 23.53 26.67
N SER A 145 -6.19 22.93 27.73
CA SER A 145 -6.00 23.41 29.11
C SER A 145 -5.73 22.29 30.11
N SER A 146 -4.51 22.29 30.64
CA SER A 146 -4.09 21.92 32.01
C SER A 146 -2.68 21.35 31.97
N ALA A 147 -1.83 21.88 32.84
CA ALA A 147 -0.41 21.61 32.95
C ALA A 147 -0.01 20.16 33.34
N ARG A 148 -0.85 19.14 33.05
CA ARG A 148 -0.62 17.72 33.36
C ARG A 148 -0.75 16.74 32.19
N ARG A 149 -1.00 17.20 30.96
CA ARG A 149 -1.04 16.33 29.75
C ARG A 149 -0.17 16.83 28.59
N LYS A 150 0.97 17.47 28.90
CA LYS A 150 1.88 18.10 27.90
C LYS A 150 2.60 17.12 26.95
N GLY A 151 2.47 15.81 27.10
CA GLY A 151 3.28 14.83 26.33
C GLY A 151 2.59 14.14 25.16
N ALA A 152 1.26 14.24 25.01
CA ALA A 152 0.52 13.31 24.14
C ALA A 152 0.34 13.76 22.68
N ILE A 153 0.60 15.03 22.34
CA ILE A 153 0.08 15.64 21.09
C ILE A 153 1.08 16.60 20.42
N ARG A 154 2.39 16.42 20.68
CA ARG A 154 3.45 17.12 19.91
C ARG A 154 4.26 16.21 19.00
N SER A 155 4.20 14.91 19.24
CA SER A 155 4.86 13.89 18.42
C SER A 155 3.83 13.25 17.52
N ASN A 156 4.19 12.97 16.28
CA ASN A 156 3.33 12.21 15.37
C ASN A 156 3.21 10.74 15.80
N ILE A 157 4.11 10.24 16.65
CA ILE A 157 4.04 8.89 17.23
C ILE A 157 3.87 8.99 18.74
N TRP A 158 2.93 8.22 19.30
CA TRP A 158 2.75 8.11 20.75
C TRP A 158 2.23 6.72 21.18
N TYR A 159 2.54 6.33 22.43
CA TYR A 159 2.41 4.95 22.93
C TYR A 159 1.39 4.80 24.07
N ALA A 160 0.57 5.83 24.30
CA ALA A 160 -0.56 5.82 25.24
C ALA A 160 -0.21 5.33 26.69
N LYS A 161 0.95 5.70 27.25
CA LYS A 161 1.47 5.12 28.51
C LYS A 161 0.90 5.67 29.83
N SER A 162 0.04 6.69 29.80
CA SER A 162 -0.53 7.23 31.05
C SER A 162 -1.49 6.24 31.69
N GLU A 163 -1.68 6.30 33.01
CA GLU A 163 -2.59 5.41 33.73
C GLU A 163 -4.01 5.47 33.15
N TYR A 164 -4.52 6.68 32.92
CA TYR A 164 -5.81 6.89 32.24
C TYR A 164 -5.82 6.25 30.84
N ALA A 165 -4.75 6.43 30.07
CA ALA A 165 -4.71 5.87 28.73
C ALA A 165 -4.74 4.33 28.75
N GLN A 166 -4.02 3.71 29.68
CA GLN A 166 -4.01 2.26 29.83
C GLN A 166 -5.32 1.69 30.40
N ARG A 167 -5.97 2.38 31.34
CA ARG A 167 -7.19 1.88 32.01
C ARG A 167 -8.49 2.19 31.28
N GLU A 168 -8.57 3.32 30.58
CA GLU A 168 -9.82 3.83 30.02
C GLU A 168 -9.74 3.95 28.49
N PHE A 169 -8.67 4.55 27.97
CA PHE A 169 -8.58 4.89 26.55
C PHE A 169 -8.31 3.67 25.66
N ILE A 170 -7.26 2.90 25.97
CA ILE A 170 -6.88 1.72 25.18
C ILE A 170 -8.00 0.67 25.17
N PRO A 171 -8.67 0.34 26.29
CA PRO A 171 -9.80 -0.58 26.24
C PRO A 171 -10.91 -0.13 25.28
N ARG A 172 -11.26 1.15 25.27
CA ARG A 172 -12.24 1.71 24.33
C ARG A 172 -11.77 1.66 22.87
N VAL A 173 -10.49 1.92 22.62
CA VAL A 173 -9.91 1.78 21.26
C VAL A 173 -9.92 0.32 20.83
N THR A 174 -9.59 -0.59 21.75
CA THR A 174 -9.58 -2.04 21.50
C THR A 174 -10.99 -2.51 21.14
N GLU A 175 -11.98 -2.15 21.95
CA GLU A 175 -13.40 -2.44 21.69
C GLU A 175 -13.83 -1.88 20.33
N TYR A 176 -13.52 -0.61 20.03
CA TYR A 176 -13.84 -0.01 18.73
C TYR A 176 -13.25 -0.77 17.54
N ILE A 177 -11.99 -1.21 17.65
CA ILE A 177 -11.31 -1.97 16.59
C ILE A 177 -11.87 -3.39 16.48
N GLU A 178 -12.00 -4.10 17.60
CA GLU A 178 -12.43 -5.50 17.63
C GLU A 178 -13.90 -5.70 17.29
N ASP A 179 -14.75 -4.72 17.60
CA ASP A 179 -16.18 -4.75 17.30
C ASP A 179 -16.51 -4.09 15.95
N TYR A 180 -15.51 -3.54 15.25
CA TYR A 180 -15.72 -2.98 13.92
C TYR A 180 -16.19 -4.08 12.95
N ARG A 181 -17.39 -3.90 12.40
CA ARG A 181 -17.98 -4.75 11.35
C ARG A 181 -18.36 -3.94 10.10
N GLY A 182 -17.96 -2.67 10.06
CA GLY A 182 -18.18 -1.77 8.93
C GLY A 182 -17.36 -2.16 7.71
N ALA A 183 -17.66 -1.51 6.58
CA ALA A 183 -16.86 -1.66 5.37
C ALA A 183 -15.47 -1.06 5.55
N SER A 184 -14.54 -1.37 4.63
CA SER A 184 -13.26 -0.69 4.54
C SER A 184 -13.19 0.04 3.21
N ASP A 185 -12.81 1.32 3.23
CA ASP A 185 -12.60 2.12 2.01
C ASP A 185 -11.29 1.76 1.30
N MET A 186 -10.41 1.01 1.98
CA MET A 186 -9.18 0.48 1.40
C MET A 186 -9.53 -0.52 0.30
N MET A 187 -9.03 -0.26 -0.91
CA MET A 187 -9.03 -1.22 -2.01
C MET A 187 -7.89 -2.23 -1.81
N ARG A 188 -8.19 -3.52 -1.89
CA ARG A 188 -7.18 -4.58 -1.93
C ARG A 188 -7.14 -5.19 -3.31
N ILE A 189 -5.95 -5.46 -3.81
CA ILE A 189 -5.74 -5.99 -5.16
C ILE A 189 -6.39 -7.37 -5.28
N LYS A 190 -6.17 -8.24 -4.29
CA LYS A 190 -6.77 -9.58 -4.22
C LYS A 190 -8.29 -9.57 -4.27
N ASP A 191 -8.92 -8.52 -3.76
CA ASP A 191 -10.38 -8.43 -3.72
C ASP A 191 -10.93 -8.15 -5.13
N LEU A 192 -10.13 -7.57 -6.04
CA LEU A 192 -10.55 -7.27 -7.42
C LEU A 192 -10.50 -8.49 -8.34
N LYS A 193 -9.79 -9.55 -7.96
CA LYS A 193 -9.70 -10.78 -8.73
C LYS A 193 -11.12 -11.32 -8.95
N ASP A 194 -11.47 -11.51 -10.21
CA ASP A 194 -12.78 -11.99 -10.67
C ASP A 194 -13.99 -11.09 -10.31
N GLN A 195 -13.77 -9.88 -9.77
CA GLN A 195 -14.85 -8.93 -9.55
C GLN A 195 -15.37 -8.35 -10.87
N LEU A 196 -16.70 -8.23 -10.95
CA LEU A 196 -17.44 -7.68 -12.07
C LEU A 196 -18.05 -6.31 -11.71
N PRO A 197 -18.37 -5.46 -12.70
CA PRO A 197 -19.11 -4.22 -12.46
C PRO A 197 -20.50 -4.53 -11.90
N GLU A 198 -21.05 -3.58 -11.13
CA GLU A 198 -22.41 -3.69 -10.60
C GLU A 198 -23.48 -3.69 -11.70
N GLU A 199 -23.21 -2.99 -12.79
CA GLU A 199 -24.06 -3.00 -13.97
C GLU A 199 -23.84 -4.27 -14.80
N GLU A 200 -24.94 -4.84 -15.28
CA GLU A 200 -24.88 -6.00 -16.16
C GLU A 200 -24.44 -5.54 -17.55
N ILE A 201 -23.32 -6.10 -18.02
CA ILE A 201 -22.78 -5.86 -19.35
C ILE A 201 -22.65 -7.19 -20.07
N THR A 202 -23.26 -7.31 -21.25
CA THR A 202 -23.34 -8.58 -22.00
C THR A 202 -22.57 -8.55 -23.30
N GLY A 203 -22.13 -7.37 -23.76
CA GLY A 203 -21.36 -7.19 -24.98
C GLY A 203 -19.87 -7.06 -24.70
N TYR A 204 -19.05 -7.92 -25.31
CA TYR A 204 -17.59 -7.87 -25.19
C TYR A 204 -17.01 -6.50 -25.57
N GLU A 205 -17.37 -5.98 -26.76
CA GLU A 205 -16.87 -4.67 -27.25
C GLU A 205 -17.31 -3.51 -26.35
N GLU A 206 -18.51 -3.60 -25.78
CA GLU A 206 -19.01 -2.58 -24.84
C GLU A 206 -18.21 -2.59 -23.54
N ALA A 207 -17.94 -3.78 -22.99
CA ALA A 207 -17.15 -3.94 -21.77
C ALA A 207 -15.71 -3.46 -21.97
N LEU A 208 -15.08 -3.84 -23.09
CA LEU A 208 -13.72 -3.45 -23.39
C LEU A 208 -13.58 -1.94 -23.62
N LEU A 209 -14.49 -1.32 -24.38
CA LEU A 209 -14.50 0.12 -24.60
C LEU A 209 -14.60 0.88 -23.26
N LYS A 210 -15.52 0.45 -22.40
CA LYS A 210 -15.70 1.09 -21.09
C LYS A 210 -14.51 0.90 -20.16
N ALA A 211 -13.87 -0.27 -20.20
CA ALA A 211 -12.64 -0.53 -19.46
C ALA A 211 -11.51 0.41 -19.91
N ARG A 212 -11.34 0.60 -21.22
CA ARG A 212 -10.34 1.50 -21.81
C ARG A 212 -10.60 2.97 -21.44
N GLU A 213 -11.84 3.43 -21.54
CA GLU A 213 -12.23 4.79 -21.09
C GLU A 213 -11.86 5.03 -19.63
N LEU A 214 -12.18 4.07 -18.75
CA LEU A 214 -11.84 4.15 -17.33
C LEU A 214 -10.33 4.10 -17.09
N TYR A 215 -9.60 3.34 -17.89
CA TYR A 215 -8.14 3.27 -17.82
C TYR A 215 -7.50 4.61 -18.21
N GLU A 216 -7.97 5.25 -19.28
CA GLU A 216 -7.53 6.58 -19.71
C GLU A 216 -7.85 7.67 -18.66
N GLU A 217 -8.93 7.50 -17.91
CA GLU A 217 -9.28 8.35 -16.76
C GLU A 217 -8.47 8.03 -15.48
N GLU A 218 -7.49 7.12 -15.55
CA GLU A 218 -6.71 6.59 -14.42
C GLU A 218 -7.56 5.92 -13.33
N ASN A 219 -8.78 5.51 -13.68
CA ASN A 219 -9.68 4.75 -12.81
C ASN A 219 -9.44 3.25 -12.94
N PHE A 220 -8.19 2.85 -12.72
CA PHE A 220 -7.71 1.48 -12.94
C PHE A 220 -8.52 0.44 -12.15
N ARG A 221 -8.97 0.80 -10.94
CA ARG A 221 -9.85 -0.09 -10.13
C ARG A 221 -11.10 -0.46 -10.91
N LYS A 222 -11.84 0.51 -11.46
CA LYS A 222 -13.04 0.20 -12.23
C LYS A 222 -12.68 -0.43 -13.57
N ALA A 223 -11.59 -0.03 -14.21
CA ALA A 223 -11.14 -0.64 -15.46
C ALA A 223 -10.95 -2.16 -15.30
N VAL A 224 -10.30 -2.62 -14.21
CA VAL A 224 -10.16 -4.06 -13.89
C VAL A 224 -11.51 -4.79 -13.88
N LEU A 225 -12.54 -4.22 -13.26
CA LEU A 225 -13.88 -4.84 -13.21
C LEU A 225 -14.45 -5.04 -14.62
N TYR A 226 -14.35 -4.03 -15.49
CA TYR A 226 -14.85 -4.14 -16.86
C TYR A 226 -13.99 -5.03 -17.75
N TYR A 227 -12.67 -5.08 -17.54
CA TYR A 227 -11.82 -6.06 -18.21
C TYR A 227 -12.14 -7.49 -17.78
N ASN A 228 -12.38 -7.74 -16.48
CA ASN A 228 -12.87 -9.03 -16.00
C ASN A 228 -14.21 -9.41 -16.69
N ALA A 229 -15.14 -8.46 -16.80
CA ALA A 229 -16.41 -8.68 -17.50
C ALA A 229 -16.22 -8.99 -18.99
N ALA A 230 -15.31 -8.28 -19.67
CA ALA A 230 -14.98 -8.58 -21.06
C ALA A 230 -14.45 -10.01 -21.21
N ARG A 231 -13.56 -10.45 -20.32
CA ARG A 231 -12.98 -11.80 -20.34
C ARG A 231 -13.97 -12.91 -20.00
N GLU A 232 -14.96 -12.64 -19.14
CA GLU A 232 -16.07 -13.58 -18.88
C GLU A 232 -16.94 -13.81 -20.12
N ILE A 233 -17.09 -12.79 -20.97
CA ILE A 233 -17.83 -12.90 -22.23
C ILE A 233 -16.95 -13.58 -23.30
N GLU A 234 -15.74 -13.05 -23.51
CA GLU A 234 -14.76 -13.57 -24.46
C GLU A 234 -13.33 -13.23 -23.97
N ASP A 235 -12.55 -14.26 -23.62
CA ASP A 235 -11.15 -14.10 -23.18
C ASP A 235 -10.22 -13.89 -24.40
N THR A 236 -10.10 -12.63 -24.82
CA THR A 236 -9.24 -12.23 -25.95
C THR A 236 -7.85 -11.79 -25.48
N TYR A 237 -6.93 -11.69 -26.45
CA TYR A 237 -5.60 -11.11 -26.21
C TYR A 237 -5.70 -9.70 -25.63
N ASP A 238 -6.47 -8.81 -26.25
CA ASP A 238 -6.60 -7.41 -25.84
C ASP A 238 -7.13 -7.29 -24.40
N ALA A 239 -8.20 -8.03 -24.08
CA ALA A 239 -8.81 -7.98 -22.75
C ALA A 239 -7.85 -8.51 -21.66
N SER A 240 -7.12 -9.59 -21.93
CA SER A 240 -6.12 -10.12 -20.99
C SER A 240 -4.90 -9.21 -20.84
N TYR A 241 -4.38 -8.67 -21.94
CA TYR A 241 -3.21 -7.78 -21.92
C TYR A 241 -3.50 -6.48 -21.16
N GLU A 242 -4.65 -5.86 -21.44
CA GLU A 242 -5.04 -4.60 -20.82
C GLU A 242 -5.42 -4.79 -19.34
N LEU A 243 -6.01 -5.94 -18.99
CA LEU A 243 -6.21 -6.33 -17.59
C LEU A 243 -4.88 -6.45 -16.84
N ALA A 244 -3.88 -7.12 -17.42
CA ALA A 244 -2.57 -7.28 -16.80
C ALA A 244 -1.89 -5.91 -16.56
N ASN A 245 -1.99 -5.00 -17.53
CA ASN A 245 -1.53 -3.62 -17.38
C ASN A 245 -2.31 -2.86 -16.29
N ALA A 246 -3.62 -3.05 -16.20
CA ALA A 246 -4.43 -2.43 -15.15
C ALA A 246 -4.04 -2.91 -13.74
N TYR A 247 -3.75 -4.21 -13.57
CA TYR A 247 -3.19 -4.72 -12.32
C TYR A 247 -1.82 -4.11 -12.02
N PHE A 248 -0.93 -4.01 -13.01
CA PHE A 248 0.38 -3.37 -12.85
C PHE A 248 0.25 -1.92 -12.36
N LYS A 249 -0.67 -1.13 -12.93
CA LYS A 249 -0.94 0.26 -12.49
C LYS A 249 -1.52 0.35 -11.07
N LEU A 250 -2.14 -0.72 -10.57
CA LEU A 250 -2.64 -0.85 -9.20
C LEU A 250 -1.61 -1.45 -8.23
N ASN A 251 -0.35 -1.66 -8.66
CA ASN A 251 0.70 -2.36 -7.91
C ASN A 251 0.38 -3.85 -7.62
N GLY A 252 -0.49 -4.46 -8.42
CA GLY A 252 -0.77 -5.90 -8.43
C GLY A 252 0.19 -6.62 -9.37
N TYR A 253 1.45 -6.71 -8.96
CA TYR A 253 2.50 -7.24 -9.81
C TYR A 253 2.40 -8.75 -9.96
N ASP A 254 2.00 -9.47 -8.91
CA ASP A 254 1.78 -10.91 -8.99
C ASP A 254 0.62 -11.25 -9.94
N GLU A 255 -0.50 -10.51 -9.88
CA GLU A 255 -1.63 -10.68 -10.79
C GLU A 255 -1.27 -10.31 -12.24
N ALA A 256 -0.52 -9.22 -12.43
CA ALA A 256 -0.04 -8.82 -13.76
C ALA A 256 0.91 -9.87 -14.36
N LEU A 257 1.83 -10.40 -13.55
CA LEU A 257 2.80 -11.43 -13.95
C LEU A 257 2.10 -12.75 -14.28
N GLU A 258 1.15 -13.20 -13.45
CA GLU A 258 0.35 -14.41 -13.69
C GLU A 258 -0.34 -14.35 -15.07
N LEU A 259 -0.96 -13.21 -15.39
CA LEU A 259 -1.60 -12.99 -16.69
C LEU A 259 -0.58 -12.95 -17.84
N ALA A 260 0.50 -12.19 -17.69
CA ALA A 260 1.54 -12.09 -18.72
C ALA A 260 2.14 -13.47 -19.05
N GLU A 261 2.46 -14.29 -18.04
CA GLU A 261 3.01 -15.63 -18.22
C GLU A 261 2.01 -16.56 -18.94
N LYS A 262 0.73 -16.51 -18.57
CA LYS A 262 -0.33 -17.25 -19.28
C LYS A 262 -0.38 -16.84 -20.75
N MET A 263 -0.36 -15.55 -21.04
CA MET A 263 -0.42 -15.03 -22.41
C MET A 263 0.82 -15.39 -23.24
N ILE A 264 2.01 -15.44 -22.63
CA ILE A 264 3.23 -15.90 -23.30
C ILE A 264 3.09 -17.37 -23.73
N VAL A 265 2.47 -18.21 -22.89
CA VAL A 265 2.19 -19.61 -23.22
C VAL A 265 1.20 -19.73 -24.37
N ASP A 266 0.12 -18.95 -24.32
CA ASP A 266 -1.01 -19.07 -25.27
C ASP A 266 -0.73 -18.40 -26.63
N HIS A 267 0.05 -17.32 -26.64
CA HIS A 267 0.25 -16.46 -27.81
C HIS A 267 1.72 -16.28 -28.23
N GLY A 268 2.65 -16.88 -27.50
CA GLY A 268 4.09 -16.76 -27.73
C GLY A 268 4.72 -15.52 -27.09
N GLU A 269 6.04 -15.46 -27.14
CA GLU A 269 6.86 -14.39 -26.55
C GLU A 269 6.85 -13.13 -27.39
N LYS A 270 5.77 -12.35 -27.28
CA LYS A 270 5.71 -10.98 -27.81
C LYS A 270 6.50 -10.04 -26.89
N VAL A 271 7.17 -9.04 -27.48
CA VAL A 271 8.05 -8.10 -26.75
C VAL A 271 7.32 -7.48 -25.56
N GLU A 272 6.11 -6.97 -25.79
CA GLU A 272 5.31 -6.29 -24.77
C GLU A 272 4.89 -7.19 -23.59
N LEU A 273 4.73 -8.50 -23.83
CA LEU A 273 4.40 -9.45 -22.77
C LEU A 273 5.64 -9.81 -21.94
N VAL A 274 6.78 -9.98 -22.58
CA VAL A 274 8.04 -10.27 -21.91
C VAL A 274 8.51 -9.05 -21.11
N GLU A 275 8.29 -7.84 -21.64
CA GLU A 275 8.53 -6.59 -20.93
C GLU A 275 7.64 -6.46 -19.68
N LEU A 276 6.33 -6.69 -19.80
CA LEU A 276 5.43 -6.67 -18.65
C LEU A 276 5.82 -7.71 -17.58
N ALA A 277 6.18 -8.93 -18.02
CA ALA A 277 6.64 -9.98 -17.11
C ALA A 277 7.96 -9.62 -16.42
N PHE A 278 8.90 -9.01 -17.14
CA PHE A 278 10.13 -8.47 -16.57
C PHE A 278 9.83 -7.41 -15.51
N MET A 279 9.10 -6.35 -15.88
CA MET A 279 8.78 -5.25 -14.95
C MET A 279 8.05 -5.76 -13.70
N ALA A 280 7.04 -6.60 -13.86
CA ALA A 280 6.27 -7.13 -12.73
C ALA A 280 7.13 -8.00 -11.79
N SER A 281 7.98 -8.86 -12.35
CA SER A 281 8.86 -9.72 -11.54
C SER A 281 10.01 -8.95 -10.87
N ASP A 282 10.51 -7.88 -11.50
CA ASP A 282 11.52 -6.98 -10.93
C ASP A 282 10.97 -6.19 -9.74
N MET A 283 9.74 -5.66 -9.85
CA MET A 283 9.06 -4.93 -8.78
C MET A 283 8.85 -5.75 -7.49
N VAL A 284 8.81 -7.09 -7.60
CA VAL A 284 8.71 -8.01 -6.45
C VAL A 284 10.03 -8.70 -6.09
N LEU A 285 11.14 -8.25 -6.70
CA LEU A 285 12.50 -8.77 -6.52
C LEU A 285 12.57 -10.30 -6.71
N ASP A 286 11.89 -10.84 -7.74
CA ASP A 286 11.91 -12.26 -8.05
C ASP A 286 13.24 -12.66 -8.69
N MET A 287 14.04 -13.43 -7.95
CA MET A 287 15.40 -13.84 -8.31
C MET A 287 15.46 -14.83 -9.48
N GLU A 288 14.36 -15.48 -9.84
CA GLU A 288 14.31 -16.45 -10.95
C GLU A 288 13.71 -15.81 -12.20
N LYS A 289 12.58 -15.12 -12.04
CA LYS A 289 11.80 -14.60 -13.17
C LYS A 289 12.38 -13.31 -13.74
N ALA A 290 12.78 -12.35 -12.91
CA ALA A 290 13.22 -11.05 -13.40
C ALA A 290 14.47 -11.15 -14.30
N PRO A 291 15.55 -11.87 -13.91
CA PRO A 291 16.72 -12.06 -14.80
C PRO A 291 16.39 -12.85 -16.07
N ARG A 292 15.48 -13.82 -15.98
CA ARG A 292 15.04 -14.61 -17.12
C ARG A 292 14.33 -13.74 -18.16
N TYR A 293 13.35 -12.94 -17.72
CA TYR A 293 12.59 -12.07 -18.63
C TYR A 293 13.42 -10.89 -19.12
N TYR A 294 14.29 -10.32 -18.28
CA TYR A 294 15.22 -9.28 -18.71
C TYR A 294 16.11 -9.73 -19.87
N ARG A 295 16.79 -10.87 -19.71
CA ARG A 295 17.60 -11.46 -20.79
C ARG A 295 16.77 -11.71 -22.04
N ARG A 296 15.58 -12.28 -21.88
CA ARG A 296 14.73 -12.63 -23.01
C ARG A 296 14.23 -11.39 -23.77
N LEU A 297 13.89 -10.32 -23.05
CA LEU A 297 13.50 -9.04 -23.62
C LEU A 297 14.61 -8.49 -24.53
N GLN A 298 15.83 -8.44 -24.02
CA GLN A 298 17.01 -7.97 -24.75
C GLN A 298 17.30 -8.79 -26.02
N GLU A 299 17.10 -10.11 -25.98
CA GLU A 299 17.19 -10.97 -27.17
C GLU A 299 16.12 -10.63 -28.23
N LEU A 300 14.88 -10.40 -27.82
CA LEU A 300 13.78 -10.07 -28.72
C LEU A 300 13.95 -8.68 -29.36
N GLU A 301 14.58 -7.75 -28.65
CA GLU A 301 14.91 -6.40 -29.13
C GLU A 301 16.16 -6.38 -30.03
N GLY A 302 16.83 -7.52 -30.21
CA GLY A 302 18.04 -7.64 -31.02
C GLY A 302 19.29 -7.05 -30.35
N GLN A 303 19.26 -6.90 -29.03
CA GLN A 303 20.35 -6.40 -28.19
C GLN A 303 20.73 -7.44 -27.12
N PRO A 304 21.07 -8.68 -27.48
CA PRO A 304 21.32 -9.73 -26.50
C PRO A 304 22.44 -9.34 -25.53
N LEU A 305 22.15 -9.49 -24.23
CA LEU A 305 23.12 -9.22 -23.18
C LEU A 305 24.35 -10.11 -23.32
N THR A 306 25.51 -9.51 -23.08
CA THR A 306 26.72 -10.26 -22.74
C THR A 306 26.56 -10.94 -21.39
N ASP A 307 27.39 -11.94 -21.12
CA ASP A 307 27.43 -12.57 -19.78
C ASP A 307 27.74 -11.53 -18.69
N GLU A 308 28.59 -10.54 -18.99
CA GLU A 308 28.96 -9.47 -18.06
C GLU A 308 27.75 -8.60 -17.68
N GLU A 309 27.01 -8.08 -18.66
CA GLU A 309 25.81 -7.25 -18.41
C GLU A 309 24.71 -8.03 -17.68
N TYR A 310 24.53 -9.32 -18.02
CA TYR A 310 23.58 -10.17 -17.29
C TYR A 310 23.97 -10.33 -15.82
N TYR A 311 25.25 -10.61 -15.54
CA TYR A 311 25.70 -10.79 -14.17
C TYR A 311 25.74 -9.47 -13.39
N GLU A 312 25.94 -8.33 -14.06
CA GLU A 312 25.81 -7.02 -13.44
C GLU A 312 24.39 -6.82 -12.88
N TYR A 313 23.36 -6.95 -13.73
CA TYR A 313 21.96 -6.88 -13.29
C TYR A 313 21.62 -7.94 -12.22
N TYR A 314 22.03 -9.20 -12.43
CA TYR A 314 21.74 -10.27 -11.48
C TYR A 314 22.35 -10.00 -10.08
N ASN A 315 23.58 -9.47 -10.03
CA ASN A 315 24.24 -9.15 -8.76
C ASN A 315 23.59 -7.95 -8.08
N GLU A 316 23.12 -6.96 -8.84
CA GLU A 316 22.33 -5.85 -8.31
C GLU A 316 21.02 -6.35 -7.69
N LEU A 317 20.24 -7.13 -8.44
CA LEU A 317 19.01 -7.76 -7.95
C LEU A 317 19.27 -8.62 -6.71
N GLN A 318 20.37 -9.40 -6.69
CA GLN A 318 20.76 -10.19 -5.52
C GLN A 318 21.05 -9.32 -4.30
N SER A 319 21.71 -8.17 -4.48
CA SER A 319 21.99 -7.21 -3.41
C SER A 319 20.70 -6.59 -2.86
N LEU A 320 19.79 -6.20 -3.76
CA LEU A 320 18.47 -5.67 -3.41
C LEU A 320 17.64 -6.73 -2.67
N ASN A 321 17.53 -7.94 -3.22
CA ASN A 321 16.80 -9.04 -2.61
C ASN A 321 17.33 -9.35 -1.20
N ARG A 322 18.65 -9.45 -1.02
CA ARG A 322 19.26 -9.68 0.30
C ARG A 322 18.91 -8.60 1.32
N SER A 323 18.76 -7.37 0.89
CA SER A 323 18.53 -6.22 1.77
C SER A 323 17.04 -5.96 2.03
N TYR A 324 16.19 -6.21 1.02
CA TYR A 324 14.82 -5.71 0.98
C TYR A 324 13.74 -6.78 0.76
N LYS A 325 14.06 -8.03 0.42
CA LYS A 325 13.05 -9.07 0.15
C LYS A 325 12.12 -9.36 1.34
N GLN A 326 12.51 -9.00 2.56
CA GLN A 326 11.64 -9.13 3.74
C GLN A 326 10.52 -8.08 3.79
N TYR A 327 10.56 -7.05 2.94
CA TYR A 327 9.58 -5.96 2.89
C TYR A 327 8.58 -6.13 1.76
N ILE A 328 8.97 -6.80 0.67
CA ILE A 328 8.10 -7.26 -0.42
C ILE A 328 7.40 -8.54 0.00
#